data_AF-A0A7J4NYS2-F1
#
_entry.id   AF-A0A7J4NYS2-F1
#
_cell.length_a   1.000
_cell.length_b   1.000
_cell.length_c   1.000
_cell.angle_alpha   90.00
_cell.angle_beta   90.00
_cell.angle_gamma   90.00
#
_symmetry.space_group_name_H-M   'P 1'
#
loop_
_entity.id
_entity.type
_entity.pdbx_description
1 polymer ?
#
loop_
_entity_poly.entity_id
_entity_poly.type
_entity_poly.pdbx_seq_one_letter_code
_entity_poly.pdbx_strand_id
1 'polypeptide(L)'
;MATTNKAMMAEMRKQSTGIQRGSNTLAKAIAPVMLGPATDYWRRDMMKHLTKIRSLCAKRMNGMKGVKFPDLEGTYVPFPRFDLGIPSKELAERLIKEHKVGLSAGIGFGPRGENHLRICIATSEAIMKEGLDRLESATKKLG
;
A
#
# COMPACT_ATOMS: atom_id res chain seq x y z
N MET A 1 3.87 -20.43 -4.00
CA MET A 1 4.99 -20.47 -3.03
C MET A 1 6.19 -21.11 -3.72
N ALA A 2 7.39 -20.59 -3.46
CA ALA A 2 8.61 -21.09 -4.07
C ALA A 2 9.70 -21.14 -3.00
N THR A 3 10.52 -22.19 -3.04
CA THR A 3 11.75 -22.29 -2.24
C THR A 3 12.82 -22.97 -3.10
N THR A 4 14.08 -22.67 -2.82
CA THR A 4 15.24 -23.31 -3.42
C THR A 4 15.53 -24.69 -2.80
N ASN A 5 14.96 -25.01 -1.63
CA ASN A 5 15.13 -26.31 -0.99
C ASN A 5 14.21 -27.37 -1.63
N LYS A 6 14.82 -28.34 -2.32
CA LYS A 6 14.10 -29.40 -3.05
C LYS A 6 13.24 -30.28 -2.14
N ALA A 7 13.73 -30.65 -0.97
CA ALA A 7 12.99 -31.48 -0.02
C ALA A 7 11.74 -30.73 0.49
N MET A 8 11.90 -29.46 0.83
CA MET A 8 10.78 -28.61 1.25
C MET A 8 9.77 -28.40 0.12
N MET A 9 10.22 -28.18 -1.13
CA MET A 9 9.32 -28.11 -2.29
C MET A 9 8.52 -29.41 -2.50
N ALA A 10 9.17 -30.57 -2.36
CA ALA A 10 8.53 -31.87 -2.55
C ALA A 10 7.45 -32.10 -1.48
N GLU A 11 7.77 -31.84 -0.22
CA GLU A 11 6.82 -31.98 0.88
C GLU A 11 5.65 -31.00 0.75
N MET A 12 5.92 -29.74 0.42
CA MET A 12 4.86 -28.76 0.16
C MET A 12 3.94 -29.19 -0.98
N ARG A 13 4.48 -29.72 -2.09
CA ARG A 13 3.67 -30.22 -3.20
C ARG A 13 2.75 -31.34 -2.73
N LYS A 14 3.30 -32.32 -2.00
CA LYS A 14 2.54 -33.43 -1.42
C LYS A 14 1.39 -32.92 -0.56
N GLN A 15 1.66 -32.05 0.42
CA GLN A 15 0.65 -31.47 1.33
C GLN A 15 -0.38 -30.60 0.62
N SER A 16 0.01 -29.91 -0.46
CA SER A 16 -0.88 -29.02 -1.20
C SER A 16 -1.82 -29.74 -2.17
N THR A 17 -1.63 -31.05 -2.39
CA THR A 17 -2.45 -31.85 -3.29
C THR A 17 -3.91 -31.83 -2.82
N GLY A 18 -4.85 -31.45 -3.71
CA GLY A 18 -6.27 -31.33 -3.37
C GLY A 18 -6.68 -30.04 -2.64
N ILE A 19 -5.72 -29.25 -2.13
CA ILE A 19 -5.98 -27.96 -1.47
C ILE A 19 -5.68 -26.80 -2.43
N GLN A 20 -4.57 -26.87 -3.17
CA GLN A 20 -4.20 -25.82 -4.10
C GLN A 20 -5.12 -25.82 -5.33
N ARG A 21 -5.96 -24.78 -5.40
CA ARG A 21 -6.60 -24.37 -6.65
C ARG A 21 -5.51 -23.68 -7.48
N GLY A 22 -5.01 -24.36 -8.51
CA GLY A 22 -3.93 -23.84 -9.36
C GLY A 22 -4.28 -22.49 -10.03
N SER A 23 -3.30 -21.86 -10.67
CA SER A 23 -3.52 -20.61 -11.41
C SER A 23 -4.34 -20.83 -12.68
N ASN A 24 -5.20 -19.86 -13.02
CA ASN A 24 -5.96 -19.87 -14.27
C ASN A 24 -5.05 -19.74 -15.50
N THR A 25 -5.58 -20.10 -16.68
CA THR A 25 -4.83 -20.14 -17.94
C THR A 25 -4.23 -18.78 -18.31
N LEU A 26 -4.97 -17.69 -18.11
CA LEU A 26 -4.51 -16.33 -18.40
C LEU A 26 -3.29 -15.96 -17.55
N ALA A 27 -3.34 -16.22 -16.24
CA ALA A 27 -2.23 -15.96 -15.33
C ALA A 27 -0.98 -16.76 -15.71
N LYS A 28 -1.15 -18.03 -16.12
CA LYS A 28 -0.04 -18.87 -16.60
C LYS A 28 0.57 -18.35 -17.90
N ALA A 29 -0.25 -17.81 -18.81
CA ALA A 29 0.22 -17.27 -20.08
C ALA A 29 0.93 -15.91 -19.93
N ILE A 30 0.44 -15.05 -19.05
CA ILE A 30 0.99 -13.69 -18.87
C ILE A 30 2.25 -13.70 -18.00
N ALA A 31 2.36 -14.58 -17.00
CA ALA A 31 3.47 -14.56 -16.06
C ALA A 31 4.87 -14.59 -16.71
N PRO A 32 5.17 -15.43 -17.73
CA PRO A 32 6.46 -15.39 -18.43
C PRO A 32 6.74 -14.06 -19.12
N VAL A 33 5.71 -13.38 -19.63
CA VAL A 33 5.86 -12.06 -20.28
C VAL A 33 6.19 -10.99 -19.25
N MET A 34 5.47 -10.97 -18.11
CA MET A 34 5.70 -10.02 -17.01
C MET A 34 7.05 -10.21 -16.32
N LEU A 35 7.54 -11.46 -16.27
CA LEU A 35 8.86 -11.80 -15.71
C LEU A 35 9.98 -11.65 -16.74
N GLY A 36 9.63 -11.52 -18.02
CA GLY A 36 10.57 -11.34 -19.11
C GLY A 36 10.93 -9.87 -19.36
N PRO A 37 11.86 -9.61 -20.31
CA PRO A 37 12.30 -8.26 -20.64
C PRO A 37 11.24 -7.43 -21.38
N ALA A 38 10.15 -8.04 -21.85
CA ALA A 38 9.11 -7.36 -22.64
C ALA A 38 8.43 -6.21 -21.86
N THR A 39 8.34 -6.30 -20.54
CA THR A 39 7.68 -5.29 -19.68
C THR A 39 8.67 -4.39 -18.94
N ASP A 40 9.95 -4.42 -19.29
CA ASP A 40 11.00 -3.80 -18.50
C ASP A 40 10.94 -2.26 -18.55
N TYR A 41 10.54 -1.70 -19.71
CA TYR A 41 10.27 -0.26 -19.86
C TYR A 41 9.16 0.19 -18.90
N TRP A 42 8.03 -0.53 -18.88
CA TRP A 42 6.88 -0.23 -18.04
C TRP A 42 7.25 -0.31 -16.57
N ARG A 43 8.01 -1.34 -16.15
CA ARG A 43 8.49 -1.47 -14.77
C ARG A 43 9.35 -0.27 -14.37
N ARG A 44 10.31 0.13 -15.21
CA ARG A 44 11.20 1.27 -14.93
C ARG A 44 10.42 2.58 -14.80
N ASP A 45 9.47 2.82 -15.70
CA ASP A 45 8.67 4.04 -15.67
C ASP A 45 7.66 4.05 -14.52
N MET A 46 7.08 2.89 -14.18
CA MET A 46 6.27 2.72 -12.98
C MET A 46 7.08 3.03 -11.71
N MET A 47 8.33 2.57 -11.62
CA MET A 47 9.19 2.89 -10.48
C MET A 47 9.51 4.38 -10.38
N LYS A 48 9.75 5.07 -11.51
CA LYS A 48 9.93 6.53 -11.54
C LYS A 48 8.66 7.24 -11.05
N HIS A 49 7.50 6.84 -11.57
CA HIS A 49 6.21 7.41 -11.20
C HIS A 49 5.91 7.23 -9.70
N LEU A 50 5.97 6.00 -9.19
CA LEU A 50 5.73 5.70 -7.78
C LEU A 50 6.72 6.41 -6.85
N THR A 51 7.98 6.57 -7.27
CA THR A 51 8.97 7.35 -6.52
C THR A 51 8.56 8.82 -6.43
N LYS A 52 8.12 9.42 -7.54
CA LYS A 52 7.60 10.80 -7.57
C LYS A 52 6.40 10.98 -6.64
N ILE A 53 5.43 10.07 -6.71
CA ILE A 53 4.24 10.12 -5.85
C ILE A 53 4.61 9.94 -4.38
N ARG A 54 5.50 9.00 -4.05
CA ARG A 54 6.03 8.82 -2.69
C ARG A 54 6.68 10.10 -2.16
N SER A 55 7.53 10.75 -2.94
CA SER A 55 8.17 12.00 -2.55
C SER A 55 7.17 13.13 -2.34
N LEU A 56 6.12 13.21 -3.16
CA LEU A 56 5.02 14.15 -2.96
C LEU A 56 4.28 13.90 -1.63
N CYS A 57 3.91 12.65 -1.35
CA CYS A 57 3.28 12.26 -0.09
C CYS A 57 4.16 12.58 1.11
N ALA A 58 5.45 12.20 1.07
CA ALA A 58 6.39 12.47 2.15
C ALA A 58 6.51 13.98 2.43
N LYS A 59 6.68 14.80 1.39
CA LYS A 59 6.77 16.25 1.52
C LYS A 59 5.51 16.85 2.15
N ARG A 60 4.32 16.50 1.66
CA ARG A 60 3.06 17.08 2.13
C ARG A 60 2.67 16.59 3.52
N MET A 61 2.72 15.28 3.74
CA MET A 61 2.28 14.67 5.00
C MET A 61 3.19 15.01 6.18
N ASN A 62 4.51 15.13 5.98
CA ASN A 62 5.39 15.62 7.05
C ASN A 62 5.17 17.11 7.40
N GLY A 63 4.50 17.87 6.54
CA GLY A 63 4.06 19.24 6.85
C GLY A 63 2.72 19.31 7.61
N MET A 64 2.00 18.19 7.76
CA MET A 64 0.74 18.15 8.48
C MET A 64 1.01 17.95 9.98
N LYS A 65 0.44 18.82 10.82
CA LYS A 65 0.56 18.71 12.29
C LYS A 65 0.01 17.36 12.74
N GLY A 66 0.78 16.65 13.57
CA GLY A 66 0.38 15.34 14.10
C GLY A 66 0.48 14.19 13.09
N VAL A 67 1.10 14.38 11.93
CA VAL A 67 1.30 13.31 10.93
C VAL A 67 2.79 13.09 10.70
N LYS A 68 3.19 11.81 10.68
CA LYS A 68 4.56 11.41 10.35
C LYS A 68 4.55 10.40 9.22
N PHE A 69 5.17 10.77 8.10
CA PHE A 69 5.34 9.88 6.96
C PHE A 69 6.62 9.05 7.12
N PRO A 70 6.59 7.73 6.84
CA PRO A 70 7.77 6.89 6.96
C PRO A 70 8.72 7.08 5.77
N ASP A 71 10.03 7.02 6.04
CA ASP A 71 11.04 6.89 4.99
C ASP A 71 10.97 5.47 4.42
N LEU A 72 10.41 5.35 3.21
CA LEU A 72 10.21 4.06 2.56
C LEU A 72 11.31 3.79 1.53
N GLU A 73 11.95 2.64 1.65
CA GLU A 73 12.88 2.13 0.63
C GLU A 73 12.14 1.40 -0.51
N GLY A 74 10.89 0.99 -0.29
CA GLY A 74 10.09 0.27 -1.30
C GLY A 74 8.59 0.24 -1.03
N THR A 75 7.88 -0.51 -1.89
CA THR A 75 6.42 -0.64 -1.95
C THR A 75 5.66 0.61 -2.42
N TYR A 76 4.36 0.46 -2.69
CA TYR A 76 3.41 1.54 -2.98
C TYR A 76 2.36 1.69 -1.87
N VAL A 77 2.63 1.18 -0.67
CA VAL A 77 1.68 1.13 0.45
C VAL A 77 2.26 1.70 1.76
N PRO A 78 2.53 3.02 1.84
CA PRO A 78 3.01 3.65 3.07
C PRO A 78 2.07 3.47 4.26
N PHE A 79 2.67 3.51 5.44
CA PHE A 79 2.01 3.33 6.73
C PHE A 79 2.26 4.52 7.68
N PRO A 80 1.84 5.74 7.30
CA PRO A 80 2.03 6.94 8.11
C PRO A 80 1.31 6.86 9.44
N ARG A 81 1.89 7.57 10.41
CA ARG A 81 1.36 7.75 11.76
C ARG A 81 0.56 9.05 11.84
N PHE A 82 -0.56 9.02 12.56
CA PHE A 82 -1.48 10.12 12.82
C PHE A 82 -1.66 10.23 14.34
N ASP A 83 -0.86 11.07 14.99
CA ASP A 83 -0.95 11.39 16.41
C ASP A 83 -2.00 12.49 16.65
N LEU A 84 -3.26 12.18 16.32
CA LEU A 84 -4.42 13.07 16.48
C LEU A 84 -5.25 12.77 17.74
N GLY A 85 -4.86 11.77 18.53
CA GLY A 85 -5.63 11.29 19.68
C GLY A 85 -6.92 10.55 19.31
N ILE A 86 -7.09 10.21 18.02
CA ILE A 86 -8.26 9.48 17.51
C ILE A 86 -7.82 8.05 17.16
N PRO A 87 -8.53 7.01 17.63
CA PRO A 87 -8.25 5.64 17.24
C PRO A 87 -8.25 5.44 15.72
N SER A 88 -7.30 4.66 15.21
CA SER A 88 -7.04 4.46 13.78
C SER A 88 -8.27 3.97 13.00
N LYS A 89 -9.11 3.14 13.62
CA LYS A 89 -10.39 2.69 13.04
C LYS A 89 -11.37 3.84 12.89
N GLU A 90 -11.57 4.62 13.96
CA GLU A 90 -12.47 5.77 13.95
C GLU A 90 -11.98 6.83 12.96
N LEU A 91 -10.68 7.13 12.95
CA LEU A 91 -10.08 8.07 12.01
C LEU A 91 -10.34 7.64 10.55
N ALA A 92 -10.13 6.36 10.22
CA ALA A 92 -10.41 5.85 8.88
C ALA A 92 -11.89 6.00 8.50
N GLU A 93 -12.80 5.72 9.43
CA GLU A 93 -14.25 5.87 9.22
C GLU A 93 -14.68 7.33 9.00
N ARG A 94 -14.11 8.26 9.76
CA ARG A 94 -14.39 9.70 9.61
C ARG A 94 -13.84 10.24 8.30
N LEU A 95 -12.61 9.88 7.93
CA LEU A 95 -12.00 10.27 6.67
C LEU A 95 -12.84 9.85 5.45
N ILE A 96 -13.38 8.62 5.44
CA ILE A 96 -14.21 8.18 4.31
C ILE A 96 -15.59 8.84 4.32
N LYS A 97 -16.25 8.98 5.48
CA LYS A 97 -17.61 9.52 5.58
C LYS A 97 -17.65 11.03 5.34
N GLU A 98 -16.79 11.78 6.03
CA GLU A 98 -16.79 13.24 6.08
C GLU A 98 -15.91 13.85 4.98
N HIS A 99 -14.77 13.23 4.67
CA HIS A 99 -13.76 13.77 3.75
C HIS A 99 -13.64 13.01 2.43
N LYS A 100 -14.38 11.91 2.26
CA LYS A 100 -14.35 11.08 1.05
C LYS A 100 -12.94 10.57 0.70
N VAL A 101 -12.15 10.21 1.72
CA VAL A 101 -10.82 9.61 1.59
C VAL A 101 -10.82 8.24 2.26
N GLY A 102 -10.67 7.17 1.47
CA GLY A 102 -10.68 5.79 1.97
C GLY A 102 -9.28 5.26 2.22
N LEU A 103 -8.92 5.07 3.50
CA LEU A 103 -7.63 4.52 3.94
C LEU A 103 -7.86 3.26 4.80
N SER A 104 -6.90 2.33 4.84
CA SER A 104 -7.04 1.16 5.72
C SER A 104 -6.60 1.49 7.14
N ALA A 105 -7.43 1.19 8.13
CA ALA A 105 -7.09 1.38 9.55
C ALA A 105 -5.90 0.50 9.96
N GLY A 106 -4.93 1.10 10.65
CA GLY A 106 -3.70 0.41 11.04
C GLY A 106 -3.90 -0.70 12.06
N ILE A 107 -4.88 -0.58 12.96
CA ILE A 107 -5.21 -1.62 13.95
C ILE A 107 -5.51 -3.00 13.33
N GLY A 108 -5.99 -3.04 12.08
CA GLY A 108 -6.21 -4.29 11.34
C GLY A 108 -4.93 -5.07 11.01
N PHE A 109 -3.76 -4.43 11.13
CA PHE A 109 -2.44 -5.05 10.94
C PHE A 109 -1.78 -5.48 12.27
N GLY A 110 -2.51 -5.35 13.38
CA GLY A 110 -2.09 -5.72 14.73
C GLY A 110 -2.04 -4.54 15.68
N PRO A 111 -1.85 -4.78 17.00
CA PRO A 111 -1.93 -3.74 18.03
C PRO A 111 -0.96 -2.58 17.83
N ARG A 112 0.23 -2.85 17.25
CA ARG A 112 1.25 -1.83 16.93
C ARG A 112 0.87 -0.92 15.77
N GLY A 113 -0.22 -1.23 15.05
CA GLY A 113 -0.76 -0.39 13.99
C GLY A 113 -1.70 0.70 14.49
N GLU A 114 -1.95 0.81 15.79
CA GLU A 114 -2.74 1.90 16.33
C GLU A 114 -2.07 3.27 16.07
N ASN A 115 -2.88 4.29 15.78
CA ASN A 115 -2.46 5.59 15.23
C ASN A 115 -1.83 5.54 13.84
N HIS A 116 -1.87 4.42 13.10
CA HIS A 116 -1.43 4.37 11.71
C HIS A 116 -2.59 4.18 10.74
N LEU A 117 -2.44 4.66 9.52
CA LEU A 117 -3.31 4.33 8.39
C LEU A 117 -2.45 3.84 7.22
N ARG A 118 -2.91 2.82 6.49
CA ARG A 118 -2.28 2.36 5.25
C ARG A 118 -2.86 3.10 4.05
N ILE A 119 -1.99 3.68 3.24
CA ILE A 119 -2.36 4.45 2.05
C ILE A 119 -1.87 3.70 0.81
N CYS A 120 -2.70 3.53 -0.21
CA CYS A 120 -2.24 3.04 -1.52
C CYS A 120 -1.87 4.24 -2.41
N ILE A 121 -0.59 4.38 -2.74
CA ILE A 121 -0.10 5.49 -3.56
C ILE A 121 0.03 5.14 -5.05
N ALA A 122 -0.32 3.91 -5.45
CA ALA A 122 -0.32 3.45 -6.83
C ALA A 122 -1.51 4.03 -7.62
N THR A 123 -1.49 5.35 -7.82
CA THR A 123 -2.53 6.11 -8.54
C THR A 123 -1.89 7.27 -9.32
N SER A 124 -2.70 8.04 -10.03
CA SER A 124 -2.23 9.23 -10.74
C SER A 124 -1.84 10.34 -9.77
N GLU A 125 -0.96 11.24 -10.21
CA GLU A 125 -0.57 12.40 -9.40
C GLU A 125 -1.77 13.31 -9.08
N ALA A 126 -2.71 13.44 -10.02
CA ALA A 126 -3.92 14.24 -9.83
C ALA A 126 -4.81 13.68 -8.71
N ILE A 127 -5.06 12.37 -8.71
CA ILE A 127 -5.84 11.71 -7.65
C ILE A 127 -5.11 11.82 -6.31
N MET A 128 -3.79 11.64 -6.30
CA MET A 128 -3.02 11.76 -5.05
C MET A 128 -3.03 13.18 -4.51
N LYS A 129 -2.90 14.21 -5.36
CA LYS A 129 -2.98 15.61 -4.95
C LYS A 129 -4.31 15.93 -4.30
N GLU A 130 -5.41 15.58 -4.96
CA GLU A 130 -6.77 15.75 -4.42
C GLU A 130 -6.97 15.01 -3.08
N GLY A 131 -6.48 13.77 -2.99
CA GLY A 131 -6.52 13.00 -1.75
C GLY A 131 -5.75 13.65 -0.61
N LEU A 132 -4.58 14.22 -0.90
CA LEU A 132 -3.77 14.96 0.07
C LEU A 132 -4.41 16.29 0.47
N ASP A 133 -5.04 17.02 -0.46
CA ASP A 133 -5.78 18.26 -0.16
C ASP A 133 -6.91 18.00 0.85
N ARG A 134 -7.68 16.92 0.62
CA ARG A 134 -8.75 16.49 1.54
C ARG A 134 -8.19 16.04 2.88
N LEU A 135 -7.07 15.31 2.88
CA LEU A 135 -6.43 14.84 4.11
C LEU A 135 -5.90 16.01 4.95
N GLU A 136 -5.27 17.01 4.34
CA GLU A 136 -4.81 18.24 5.02
C GLU A 136 -5.99 19.01 5.63
N SER A 137 -7.10 19.10 4.91
CA SER A 137 -8.31 19.70 5.45
C SER A 137 -8.88 18.89 6.62
N ALA A 138 -8.77 17.56 6.60
CA ALA A 138 -9.26 16.71 7.67
C ALA A 138 -8.40 16.85 8.92
N THR A 139 -7.08 16.74 8.80
CA THR A 139 -6.16 16.80 9.95
C THR A 139 -6.24 18.14 10.68
N LYS A 140 -6.55 19.24 9.99
CA LYS A 140 -6.78 20.56 10.60
C LYS A 140 -8.10 20.69 11.35
N LYS A 141 -9.12 19.90 11.00
CA LYS A 141 -10.44 19.91 11.66
C LYS A 141 -10.52 18.90 12.80
N LEU A 142 -9.70 17.83 12.73
CA LEU A 142 -9.74 16.69 13.63
C LEU A 142 -8.70 16.76 14.77
N GLY A 143 -7.68 17.60 14.65
CA GLY A 143 -6.65 17.83 15.68
C GLY A 143 -6.42 19.31 15.95
#